data_AF-A0A1S9M2H8-F1
#
_entry.id   AF-A0A1S9M2H8-F1
#
_cell.length_a   1.000
_cell.length_b   1.000
_cell.length_c   1.000
_cell.angle_alpha   90.00
_cell.angle_beta   90.00
_cell.angle_gamma   90.00
#
_symmetry.space_group_name_H-M   'P 1'
#
loop_
_entity.id
_entity.type
_entity.pdbx_description
1 polymer ?
#
loop_
_entity_poly.entity_id
_entity_poly.type
_entity_poly.pdbx_seq_one_letter_code
_entity_poly.pdbx_strand_id
1 'polypeptide(L)'
;MGRLFDGPWPIVIIIIVALLLFAAPKLPAMARSLGQSMRIIRSEVKEMKNDGKPAAKDDTDPVEGRVVNHPEANKSGNDTDVPPANRS
;
A
#
# COMPACT_ATOMS: atom_id res chain seq x y z
N MET A 1 -32.78 17.24 35.08
CA MET A 1 -32.74 16.27 33.97
C MET A 1 -32.67 17.04 32.66
N GLY A 2 -31.50 17.18 32.04
CA GLY A 2 -31.42 17.73 30.68
C GLY A 2 -30.29 18.72 30.42
N ARG A 3 -29.04 18.24 30.41
CA ARG A 3 -27.92 18.94 29.73
C ARG A 3 -26.99 17.98 28.98
N LEU A 4 -27.45 16.75 28.71
CA LEU A 4 -26.64 15.76 28.00
C LEU A 4 -26.47 16.10 26.49
N PHE A 5 -27.28 17.05 25.99
CA PHE A 5 -27.29 17.47 24.59
C PHE A 5 -26.65 18.85 24.34
N ASP A 6 -26.22 19.57 25.39
CA ASP A 6 -25.63 20.93 25.27
C ASP A 6 -24.11 20.93 25.06
N GLY A 7 -23.46 19.76 25.10
CA GLY A 7 -22.02 19.65 24.90
C GLY A 7 -21.64 19.72 23.42
N PRO A 8 -20.38 20.03 23.07
CA PRO A 8 -19.89 19.94 21.69
C PRO A 8 -19.85 18.49 21.15
N TRP A 9 -20.08 17.50 22.01
CA TRP A 9 -19.93 16.08 21.71
C TRP A 9 -20.89 15.54 20.62
N PRO A 10 -22.20 15.89 20.60
CA PRO A 10 -23.10 15.49 19.53
C PRO A 10 -22.68 16.07 18.17
N ILE A 11 -22.14 17.29 18.14
CA ILE A 11 -21.63 17.92 16.91
C ILE A 11 -20.44 17.11 16.38
N VAL A 12 -19.51 16.70 17.24
CA VAL A 12 -18.38 15.84 16.85
C VAL A 12 -18.86 14.51 16.25
N ILE A 13 -19.87 13.87 16.87
CA ILE A 13 -20.44 12.63 16.35
C ILE A 13 -21.06 12.83 14.97
N ILE A 14 -21.81 13.92 14.77
CA ILE A 14 -22.41 14.23 13.47
C ILE A 14 -21.32 14.43 12.41
N ILE A 15 -20.22 15.11 12.74
CA ILE A 15 -19.08 15.28 11.83
C ILE A 15 -18.44 13.93 11.49
N ILE A 16 -18.24 13.05 12.47
CA ILE A 16 -17.70 11.70 12.24
C ILE A 16 -18.62 10.91 11.30
N VAL A 17 -19.93 10.92 11.53
CA VAL A 17 -20.90 10.23 10.67
C VAL A 17 -20.89 10.83 9.26
N ALA A 18 -20.84 12.15 9.13
CA ALA A 18 -20.74 12.81 7.82
C ALA A 18 -19.46 12.41 7.07
N LEU A 19 -18.31 12.37 7.76
CA LEU A 19 -17.05 11.90 7.17
C LEU A 19 -17.10 10.41 6.81
N LEU A 20 -17.80 9.57 7.57
CA LEU A 20 -17.96 8.17 7.18
C LEU A 20 -18.85 8.02 5.94
N LEU A 21 -19.91 8.82 5.81
CA LEU A 21 -20.77 8.76 4.61
C LEU A 21 -20.07 9.30 3.36
N PHE A 22 -19.34 10.41 3.48
CA PHE A 22 -18.73 11.09 2.33
C PHE A 22 -17.25 10.76 2.09
N ALA A 23 -16.50 10.45 3.15
CA ALA A 23 -15.06 10.24 3.10
C ALA A 23 -14.63 8.78 3.36
N ALA A 24 -15.51 7.85 3.76
CA ALA A 24 -15.12 6.44 3.94
C ALA A 24 -14.39 5.80 2.75
N PRO A 25 -14.72 6.05 1.46
CA PRO A 25 -13.93 5.49 0.36
C PRO A 25 -12.59 6.22 0.14
N LYS A 26 -12.47 7.48 0.57
CA LYS A 26 -11.27 8.32 0.37
C LYS A 26 -10.28 8.26 1.54
N LEU A 27 -10.76 8.05 2.77
CA LEU A 27 -9.96 7.82 3.97
C LEU A 27 -8.92 6.69 3.79
N PRO A 28 -9.27 5.49 3.31
CA PRO A 28 -8.32 4.40 3.14
C PRO A 28 -7.36 4.61 1.96
N ALA A 29 -7.72 5.44 0.98
CA ALA A 29 -6.82 5.84 -0.09
C ALA A 29 -5.76 6.84 0.42
N MET A 30 -6.21 7.85 1.15
CA MET A 30 -5.33 8.85 1.78
C MET A 30 -4.42 8.23 2.85
N ALA A 31 -4.93 7.30 3.66
CA ALA A 31 -4.12 6.57 4.63
C ALA A 31 -3.01 5.74 3.96
N ARG A 32 -3.28 5.14 2.80
CA ARG A 32 -2.27 4.41 2.02
C ARG A 32 -1.18 5.33 1.47
N SER A 33 -1.55 6.46 0.86
CA SER A 33 -0.57 7.42 0.33
C SER A 33 0.26 8.07 1.43
N LEU A 34 -0.38 8.47 2.54
CA LEU A 34 0.31 9.02 3.71
C LEU A 34 1.21 7.97 4.38
N GLY A 35 0.78 6.70 4.44
CA GLY A 35 1.59 5.60 4.97
C GLY A 35 2.85 5.34 4.15
N GLN A 36 2.77 5.44 2.81
CA GLN A 36 3.92 5.33 1.92
C GLN A 36 4.93 6.48 2.15
N SER A 37 4.47 7.74 2.24
CA SER A 37 5.35 8.88 2.53
C SER A 37 5.95 8.82 3.94
N MET A 38 5.17 8.36 4.93
CA MET A 38 5.63 8.23 6.32
C MET A 38 6.67 7.12 6.49
N ARG A 39 6.71 6.08 5.63
CA ARG A 39 7.76 5.05 5.66
C ARG A 39 9.13 5.66 5.39
N ILE A 40 9.22 6.57 4.42
CA ILE A 40 10.47 7.26 4.02
C ILE A 40 10.94 8.16 5.16
N ILE A 41 10.04 8.97 5.71
CA ILE A 41 10.36 9.87 6.82
C ILE A 41 10.72 9.06 8.09
N ARG A 42 10.03 7.95 8.36
CA ARG A 42 10.34 7.07 9.51
C ARG A 42 11.70 6.41 9.37
N SER A 43 12.14 6.03 8.16
CA SER A 43 13.49 5.50 7.94
C SER A 43 14.57 6.55 8.19
N GLU A 44 14.43 7.76 7.65
CA GLU A 44 15.40 8.86 7.88
C GLU A 44 15.47 9.24 9.36
N VAL A 45 14.31 9.39 10.02
CA VAL A 45 14.23 9.70 11.46
C VAL A 45 14.74 8.53 12.34
N LYS A 46 14.58 7.27 11.89
CA LYS A 46 15.10 6.11 12.60
C LYS A 46 16.62 5.99 12.45
N GLU A 47 17.18 6.37 11.31
CA GLU A 47 18.63 6.48 11.12
C GLU A 47 19.22 7.51 12.08
N MET A 48 18.61 8.70 12.18
CA MET A 48 18.98 9.73 13.16
C MET A 48 18.86 9.28 14.63
N LYS A 49 17.96 8.34 14.94
CA LYS A 49 17.80 7.77 16.30
C LYS A 49 18.65 6.53 16.56
N ASN A 50 19.19 5.89 15.52
CA ASN A 50 19.99 4.67 15.64
C ASN A 50 21.48 4.93 15.91
N ASP A 51 21.95 6.18 15.83
CA ASP A 51 23.29 6.59 16.28
C ASP A 51 23.54 6.39 17.80
N GLY A 52 22.62 5.73 18.55
CA GLY A 52 22.74 5.49 19.99
C GLY A 52 22.31 4.12 20.57
N LYS A 53 21.64 3.21 19.83
CA LYS A 53 21.29 1.83 20.30
C LYS A 53 20.60 1.03 19.18
N PRO A 54 20.74 -0.32 19.09
CA PRO A 54 20.11 -1.09 18.02
C PRO A 54 18.60 -1.19 18.29
N ALA A 55 17.79 -0.58 17.42
CA ALA A 55 16.33 -0.71 17.52
C ALA A 55 15.83 -1.97 16.82
N ALA A 56 15.01 -2.73 17.54
CA ALA A 56 14.34 -3.96 17.13
C ALA A 56 13.73 -3.88 15.73
N LYS A 57 13.83 -5.02 15.05
CA LYS A 57 13.19 -5.32 13.78
C LYS A 57 11.68 -5.32 14.03
N ASP A 58 11.01 -4.26 13.61
CA ASP A 58 9.56 -4.28 13.47
C ASP A 58 9.28 -5.17 12.26
N ASP A 59 9.00 -6.45 12.51
CA ASP A 59 8.53 -7.43 11.52
C ASP A 59 7.16 -6.99 10.99
N THR A 60 7.18 -6.09 10.01
CA THR A 60 6.03 -5.78 9.17
C THR A 60 6.53 -5.34 7.80
N ASP A 61 7.48 -6.08 7.21
CA ASP A 61 7.68 -6.01 5.78
C ASP A 61 6.48 -6.72 5.12
N PRO A 62 5.60 -5.98 4.42
CA PRO A 62 4.55 -6.63 3.66
C PRO A 62 5.24 -7.41 2.54
N VAL A 63 5.10 -8.74 2.57
CA VAL A 63 5.57 -9.62 1.50
C VAL A 63 4.94 -9.12 0.21
N GLU A 64 5.79 -8.66 -0.72
CA GLU A 64 5.37 -8.08 -1.99
C GLU A 64 4.54 -9.12 -2.76
N GLY A 65 3.23 -8.90 -2.79
CA GLY A 65 2.29 -9.76 -3.51
C GLY A 65 2.56 -9.64 -5.01
N ARG A 66 3.42 -10.52 -5.54
CA ARG A 66 3.60 -10.67 -6.99
C ARG A 66 2.28 -11.17 -7.57
N VAL A 67 1.49 -10.26 -8.16
CA VAL A 67 0.30 -10.62 -8.94
C VAL A 67 0.78 -11.26 -10.24
N VAL A 68 0.87 -12.59 -10.25
CA VAL A 68 1.14 -13.38 -11.45
C VAL A 68 -0.16 -13.47 -12.25
N ASN A 69 -0.34 -12.57 -13.22
CA ASN A 69 -1.35 -12.77 -14.26
C ASN A 69 -0.73 -13.67 -15.33
N HIS A 70 -1.06 -14.96 -15.32
CA HIS A 70 -0.77 -15.86 -16.42
C HIS A 70 -2.06 -16.48 -16.95
N PRO A 71 -2.55 -16.02 -18.11
CA PRO A 71 -3.24 -16.86 -19.05
C PRO A 71 -2.36 -17.03 -20.30
N GLU A 72 -2.13 -18.29 -20.63
CA GLU A 72 -1.34 -18.79 -21.74
C GLU A 72 -1.83 -18.26 -23.09
N ALA A 73 -1.10 -17.32 -23.68
CA ALA A 73 -1.22 -17.00 -25.10
C ALA A 73 -0.30 -17.91 -25.92
N ASN A 74 -0.80 -19.12 -26.17
CA ASN A 74 -0.65 -19.86 -27.42
C ASN A 74 0.77 -19.95 -28.02
N LYS A 75 1.55 -20.91 -27.52
CA LYS A 75 2.57 -21.59 -28.34
C LYS A 75 1.85 -22.43 -29.41
N SER A 76 1.74 -21.92 -30.63
CA SER A 76 1.67 -22.78 -31.81
C SER A 76 2.05 -21.99 -33.06
N GLY A 77 3.11 -22.45 -33.73
CA GLY A 77 3.52 -21.95 -35.03
C GLY A 77 4.75 -21.06 -34.96
N ASN A 78 5.93 -21.65 -35.07
CA ASN A 78 6.91 -21.36 -36.13
C ASN A 78 8.20 -22.12 -35.86
N ASP A 79 8.13 -23.45 -35.96
CA ASP A 79 9.28 -24.29 -36.24
C ASP A 79 9.66 -24.09 -37.72
N THR A 80 10.34 -23.00 -38.04
CA THR A 80 11.13 -22.92 -39.28
C THR A 80 12.57 -23.26 -38.94
N ASP A 81 12.77 -24.56 -38.73
CA ASP A 81 14.07 -25.22 -38.72
C ASP A 81 14.62 -25.17 -40.16
N VAL A 82 15.45 -24.17 -40.46
CA VAL A 82 16.15 -24.08 -41.76
C VAL A 82 17.57 -24.63 -41.53
N PRO A 83 17.94 -25.77 -42.14
CA PRO A 83 19.25 -26.37 -41.92
C PRO A 83 20.37 -25.52 -42.55
N PRO A 84 21.58 -25.45 -41.94
CA PRO A 84 22.69 -24.73 -42.53
C PRO A 84 23.16 -25.46 -43.80
N ALA A 85 22.99 -24.82 -44.95
CA ALA A 85 23.51 -25.31 -46.22
C ALA A 85 25.05 -25.17 -46.22
N ASN A 86 25.72 -26.27 -45.86
CA ASN A 86 27.13 -26.49 -46.15
C ASN A 86 27.34 -26.44 -47.68
N ARG A 87 27.93 -25.36 -48.18
CA ARG A 87 28.56 -25.32 -49.50
C ARG A 87 30.08 -25.35 -49.32
N SER A 88 30.64 -26.46 -49.79
CA SER A 88 32.02 -26.74 -50.21
C SER A 88 32.81 -25.53 -50.70
#